data_AF-A0A9W7LX49-F1
#
_entry.id   AF-A0A9W7LX49-F1
#
_cell.length_a   1.000
_cell.length_b   1.000
_cell.length_c   1.000
_cell.angle_alpha   90.00
_cell.angle_beta   90.00
_cell.angle_gamma   90.00
#
_symmetry.space_group_name_H-M   'P 1'
#
loop_
_entity.id
_entity.type
_entity.pdbx_description
1 polymer ?
#
loop_
_entity_poly.entity_id
_entity_poly.type
_entity_poly.pdbx_seq_one_letter_code
_entity_poly.pdbx_strand_id
1 'polypeptide(L)'
;MKENTVGEIKKMAEFMGFPFSVEEEKAGAIEEIAQFFSLSSLKNLEVNKNGALKTVSCYRPTKSFFRKGEAGDYVNFLSPEAVERFSKIVEEKLKGSGLTFKMCC
;
A
#
# COMPACT_ATOMS: atom_id res chain seq x y z
N MET A 1 -5.82 -4.28 1.48
CA MET A 1 -4.43 -4.21 2.01
C MET A 1 -4.34 -3.46 3.33
N LYS A 2 -4.38 -2.11 3.37
CA LYS A 2 -4.13 -1.34 4.61
C LYS A 2 -5.12 -1.55 5.76
N GLU A 3 -6.40 -1.80 5.45
CA GLU A 3 -7.44 -2.00 6.46
C GLU A 3 -7.27 -3.33 7.23
N ASN A 4 -6.73 -4.36 6.58
CA ASN A 4 -6.51 -5.68 7.17
C ASN A 4 -5.26 -6.34 6.57
N THR A 5 -4.08 -5.88 6.98
CA THR A 5 -2.82 -6.36 6.39
C THR A 5 -2.61 -7.86 6.59
N VAL A 6 -2.90 -8.39 7.79
CA VAL A 6 -2.73 -9.81 8.15
C VAL A 6 -3.59 -10.71 7.26
N GLY A 7 -4.88 -10.39 7.13
CA GLY A 7 -5.78 -11.18 6.27
C GLY A 7 -5.38 -11.15 4.80
N GLU A 8 -4.85 -10.04 4.31
CA GLU A 8 -4.42 -9.94 2.92
C GLU A 8 -3.09 -10.66 2.66
N ILE A 9 -2.17 -10.69 3.62
CA ILE A 9 -0.95 -11.52 3.54
C ILE A 9 -1.33 -13.00 3.48
N LYS A 10 -2.29 -13.44 4.32
CA LYS A 10 -2.77 -14.82 4.31
C LYS A 10 -3.38 -15.21 2.96
N LYS A 11 -4.27 -14.39 2.41
CA LYS A 11 -4.84 -14.60 1.07
C LYS A 11 -3.78 -14.66 -0.03
N MET A 12 -2.74 -13.82 0.07
CA MET A 12 -1.64 -13.83 -0.89
C MET A 12 -0.82 -15.12 -0.82
N ALA A 13 -0.53 -15.60 0.38
CA ALA A 13 0.18 -16.85 0.61
C ALA A 13 -0.61 -18.07 0.06
N GLU A 14 -1.92 -18.11 0.31
CA GLU A 14 -2.84 -19.09 -0.28
C GLU A 14 -2.80 -19.05 -1.82
N PHE A 15 -2.90 -17.85 -2.40
CA PHE A 15 -2.86 -17.66 -3.86
C PHE A 15 -1.54 -18.12 -4.48
N MET A 16 -0.41 -17.93 -3.78
CA MET A 16 0.91 -18.37 -4.24
C MET A 16 1.14 -19.88 -4.07
N GLY A 17 0.21 -20.62 -3.44
CA GLY A 17 0.35 -22.04 -3.17
C GLY A 17 1.17 -22.37 -1.92
N PHE A 18 1.42 -21.39 -1.05
CA PHE A 18 2.18 -21.53 0.20
C PHE A 18 1.36 -21.01 1.39
N PRO A 19 0.20 -21.61 1.69
CA PRO A 19 -0.61 -21.17 2.83
C PRO A 19 0.16 -21.37 4.15
N PHE A 20 -0.06 -20.47 5.10
CA PHE A 20 0.48 -20.61 6.45
C PHE A 20 -0.15 -21.80 7.17
N SER A 21 0.67 -22.53 7.93
CA SER A 21 0.24 -23.54 8.87
C SER A 21 -0.38 -22.93 10.12
N VAL A 22 -1.14 -23.75 10.87
CA VAL A 22 -1.75 -23.32 12.14
C VAL A 22 -0.66 -22.97 13.16
N GLU A 23 0.47 -23.67 13.12
CA GLU A 23 1.62 -23.45 13.98
C GLU A 23 2.28 -22.10 13.68
N GLU A 24 2.49 -21.75 12.41
CA GLU A 24 3.02 -20.44 12.00
C GLU A 24 2.09 -19.29 12.37
N GLU A 25 0.77 -19.48 12.19
CA GLU A 25 -0.23 -18.49 12.60
C GLU A 25 -0.21 -18.29 14.13
N LYS A 26 -0.15 -19.38 14.90
CA LYS A 26 -0.04 -19.29 16.37
C LYS A 26 1.28 -18.69 16.84
N ALA A 27 2.35 -18.87 16.07
CA ALA A 27 3.65 -18.27 16.34
C ALA A 27 3.70 -16.77 15.99
N GLY A 28 2.66 -16.21 15.35
CA GLY A 28 2.60 -14.80 14.98
C GLY A 28 3.41 -14.47 13.72
N ALA A 29 3.72 -15.45 12.88
CA ALA A 29 4.57 -15.25 11.69
C ALA A 29 3.99 -14.21 10.72
N ILE A 30 2.65 -14.14 10.60
CA ILE A 30 1.99 -13.19 9.68
C ILE A 30 2.12 -11.76 10.21
N GLU A 31 1.97 -11.57 11.52
CA GLU A 31 2.15 -10.30 12.21
C GLU A 31 3.59 -9.82 12.11
N GLU A 32 4.56 -10.71 12.27
CA GLU A 32 5.99 -10.40 12.10
C GLU A 32 6.29 -9.93 10.67
N ILE A 33 5.77 -10.64 9.66
CA ILE A 33 5.89 -10.24 8.25
C ILE A 33 5.23 -8.87 8.03
N ALA A 34 4.02 -8.67 8.54
CA ALA A 34 3.29 -7.40 8.41
C ALA A 34 4.07 -6.24 9.05
N GLN A 35 4.69 -6.46 10.20
CA GLN A 35 5.51 -5.47 10.89
C GLN A 35 6.82 -5.20 10.14
N PHE A 36 7.49 -6.24 9.64
CA PHE A 36 8.75 -6.12 8.91
C PHE A 36 8.58 -5.32 7.61
N PHE A 37 7.52 -5.62 6.85
CA PHE A 37 7.19 -4.92 5.60
C PHE A 37 6.31 -3.67 5.80
N SER A 38 6.08 -3.25 7.05
CA SER A 38 5.33 -2.03 7.31
C SER A 38 6.04 -0.80 6.74
N LEU A 39 5.26 0.22 6.36
CA LEU A 39 5.81 1.44 5.78
C LEU A 39 6.81 2.11 6.74
N SER A 40 6.51 2.13 8.04
CA SER A 40 7.39 2.68 9.07
C SER A 40 8.71 1.90 9.14
N SER A 41 8.67 0.56 9.13
CA SER A 41 9.88 -0.26 9.14
C SER A 41 10.72 -0.02 7.89
N LEU A 42 10.12 -0.13 6.70
CA LEU A 42 10.83 0.03 5.44
C LEU A 42 11.39 1.45 5.26
N LYS A 43 10.61 2.49 5.58
CA LYS A 43 11.06 3.89 5.52
C LYS A 43 12.26 4.16 6.44
N ASN A 44 12.40 3.39 7.51
CA ASN A 44 13.45 3.59 8.51
C ASN A 44 14.74 2.82 8.27
N LEU A 45 14.78 1.91 7.29
CA LEU A 45 15.99 1.20 6.89
C LEU A 45 17.04 2.17 6.33
N GLU A 46 18.31 1.94 6.66
CA GLU A 46 19.43 2.81 6.28
C GLU A 46 19.53 3.01 4.76
N VAL A 47 19.37 1.93 4.01
CA VAL A 47 19.33 1.93 2.53
C VAL A 47 18.19 2.79 1.97
N ASN A 48 17.09 2.93 2.70
CA ASN A 48 15.93 3.70 2.28
C ASN A 48 16.01 5.17 2.74
N LYS A 49 16.70 5.46 3.86
CA LYS A 49 16.93 6.83 4.33
C LYS A 49 18.01 7.55 3.51
N ASN A 50 19.14 6.88 3.30
CA ASN A 50 20.37 7.50 2.81
C ASN A 50 20.84 6.92 1.46
N GLY A 51 20.23 5.83 0.99
CA GLY A 51 20.52 5.29 -0.32
C GLY A 51 19.95 6.11 -1.47
N ALA A 52 20.30 5.70 -2.69
CA ALA A 52 19.75 6.23 -3.92
C ALA A 52 19.65 5.13 -4.98
N LEU A 53 18.55 5.14 -5.73
CA LEU A 53 18.44 4.40 -6.98
C LEU A 53 19.31 5.11 -8.02
N LYS A 54 20.31 4.39 -8.52
CA LYS A 54 21.22 4.83 -9.58
C LYS A 54 21.01 3.91 -10.78
N THR A 55 20.46 4.46 -11.86
CA THR A 55 20.45 3.80 -13.17
C THR A 55 21.20 4.65 -14.18
N VAL A 56 21.38 4.15 -15.40
CA VAL A 56 22.07 4.88 -16.48
C VAL A 56 21.44 6.25 -16.75
N SER A 57 20.12 6.40 -16.55
CA SER A 57 19.38 7.63 -16.85
C SER A 57 18.77 8.31 -15.62
N CYS A 58 18.90 7.76 -14.42
CA CYS A 58 18.25 8.33 -13.24
C CYS A 58 19.08 8.26 -11.96
N TYR A 59 19.00 9.35 -11.19
CA TYR A 59 19.42 9.40 -9.79
C TYR A 59 18.22 9.80 -8.95
N ARG A 60 17.80 8.92 -8.03
CA ARG A 60 16.67 9.19 -7.12
C ARG A 60 17.03 8.75 -5.70
N PRO A 61 17.09 9.66 -4.72
CA PRO A 61 17.23 9.28 -3.32
C PRO A 61 16.12 8.31 -2.92
N THR A 62 16.46 7.19 -2.28
CA THR A 62 15.50 6.13 -1.98
C THR A 62 14.38 6.62 -1.06
N LYS A 63 14.68 7.58 -0.17
CA LYS A 63 13.69 8.23 0.70
C LYS A 63 12.52 8.86 -0.05
N SER A 64 12.71 9.24 -1.32
CA SER A 64 11.66 9.84 -2.15
C SER A 64 10.52 8.87 -2.47
N PHE A 65 10.74 7.55 -2.38
CA PHE A 65 9.70 6.54 -2.55
C PHE A 65 8.79 6.39 -1.31
N PHE A 66 9.22 6.86 -0.13
CA PHE A 66 8.53 6.66 1.15
C PHE A 66 7.95 7.97 1.70
N ARG A 67 6.79 8.39 1.18
CA ARG A 67 6.11 9.63 1.58
C ARG A 67 5.31 9.48 2.89
N LYS A 68 3.97 9.59 2.84
CA LYS A 68 3.07 9.31 3.97
C LYS A 68 2.55 7.88 3.93
N GLY A 69 2.28 7.38 2.71
CA GLY A 69 1.67 6.08 2.47
C GLY A 69 0.42 5.90 3.32
N GLU A 70 -0.55 6.80 3.16
CA GLU A 70 -1.84 6.82 3.86
C GLU A 70 -2.95 6.91 2.81
N ALA A 71 -4.11 6.30 3.10
CA ALA A 71 -5.31 6.51 2.30
C ALA A 71 -5.94 7.86 2.67
N GLY A 72 -6.58 8.53 1.72
CA GLY A 72 -7.26 9.81 1.99
C GLY A 72 -6.39 11.06 1.86
N ASP A 73 -5.06 10.95 1.78
CA ASP A 73 -4.17 12.12 1.80
C ASP A 73 -4.34 13.10 0.62
N TYR A 74 -5.11 12.73 -0.42
CA TYR A 74 -5.50 13.62 -1.51
C TYR A 74 -6.30 14.85 -1.03
N VAL A 75 -7.02 14.75 0.10
CA VAL A 75 -7.78 15.87 0.67
C VAL A 75 -6.89 17.05 1.09
N ASN A 76 -5.60 16.80 1.32
CA ASN A 76 -4.63 17.84 1.64
C ASN A 76 -4.15 18.63 0.41
N PHE A 77 -4.52 18.21 -0.80
CA PHE A 77 -4.02 18.77 -2.05
C PHE A 77 -5.12 19.17 -3.04
N LEU A 78 -6.28 18.53 -2.97
CA LEU A 78 -7.39 18.75 -3.90
C LEU A 78 -8.52 19.52 -3.23
N SER A 79 -9.14 20.45 -3.96
CA SER A 79 -10.36 21.09 -3.52
C SER A 79 -11.52 20.07 -3.49
N PRO A 80 -12.55 20.28 -2.65
CA PRO A 80 -13.74 19.43 -2.64
C PRO A 80 -14.38 19.27 -4.02
N GLU A 81 -14.43 20.34 -4.81
CA GLU A 81 -14.94 20.31 -6.19
C GLU A 81 -14.11 19.41 -7.11
N ALA A 82 -12.78 19.46 -7.00
CA ALA A 82 -11.89 18.60 -7.78
C ALA A 82 -12.06 17.12 -7.41
N VAL A 83 -12.25 16.83 -6.11
CA VAL A 83 -12.52 15.48 -5.62
C VAL A 83 -13.87 14.97 -6.14
N GLU A 84 -14.92 15.80 -6.10
CA GLU A 84 -16.24 15.44 -6.60
C GLU A 84 -16.20 15.16 -8.11
N ARG A 85 -15.57 16.05 -8.88
CA ARG A 85 -15.39 15.88 -10.33
C ARG A 85 -14.63 14.58 -10.64
N PHE A 86 -13.55 14.30 -9.92
CA PHE A 86 -12.77 13.08 -10.11
C PHE A 86 -13.58 11.83 -9.77
N SER A 87 -14.35 11.87 -8.68
CA SER A 87 -15.19 10.74 -8.24
C SER A 87 -16.23 10.38 -9.29
N LYS A 88 -16.89 11.38 -9.90
CA LYS A 88 -17.84 11.18 -11.01
C LYS A 88 -17.17 10.52 -12.22
N ILE A 89 -15.97 10.97 -12.60
CA ILE A 89 -15.22 10.37 -13.71
C ILE A 89 -14.90 8.89 -13.42
N VAL A 90 -14.48 8.57 -12.20
CA VAL A 90 -14.18 7.19 -11.81
C VAL A 90 -15.43 6.32 -11.88
N GLU A 91 -16.56 6.79 -11.34
CA GLU A 91 -17.83 6.07 -11.39
C GLU A 91 -18.29 5.81 -12.83
N GLU A 92 -18.27 6.84 -13.69
CA GLU A 92 -18.64 6.72 -15.10
C GLU A 92 -17.75 5.72 -15.86
N LYS A 93 -16.44 5.75 -15.62
CA LYS A 93 -15.47 4.88 -16.31
C LYS A 93 -15.49 3.44 -15.81
N LEU A 94 -15.84 3.22 -14.55
CA LEU A 94 -15.91 1.88 -13.95
C LEU A 94 -17.31 1.27 -14.01
N LYS A 95 -18.32 2.02 -14.48
CA LYS A 95 -19.68 1.54 -14.61
C LYS A 95 -19.74 0.24 -15.41
N GLY A 96 -20.33 -0.79 -14.81
CA GLY A 96 -20.47 -2.12 -15.42
C GLY A 96 -19.26 -3.05 -15.26
N SER A 97 -18.14 -2.58 -14.69
CA SER A 97 -16.96 -3.44 -14.44
C SER A 97 -17.08 -4.33 -13.19
N GLY A 98 -18.06 -4.06 -12.32
CA GLY A 98 -18.16 -4.68 -10.99
C GLY A 98 -17.18 -4.10 -9.96
N LEU A 99 -16.35 -3.12 -10.33
CA LEU A 99 -15.41 -2.45 -9.42
C LEU A 99 -16.04 -1.23 -8.76
N THR A 100 -15.87 -1.13 -7.45
CA THR A 100 -16.24 0.04 -6.66
C THR A 100 -15.09 0.41 -5.74
N PHE A 101 -14.72 1.69 -5.71
CA PHE A 101 -13.67 2.19 -4.83
C PHE A 101 -14.29 3.06 -3.76
N LYS A 102 -13.92 2.82 -2.50
CA LYS A 102 -14.17 3.78 -1.43
C LYS A 102 -13.19 4.92 -1.61
N MET A 103 -13.67 6.07 -2.06
CA MET A 103 -12.94 7.32 -1.87
C MET A 103 -12.98 7.59 -0.38
N CYS A 104 -11.91 7.21 0.34
CA CYS A 104 -11.83 7.43 1.79
C CYS A 104 -12.04 8.93 2.08
N CYS A 105 -13.10 9.23 2.82
CA CYS A 105 -13.26 10.49 3.55
C CYS A 105 -12.25 10.54 4.71
#